data_AF-A0A4U1CHT1-F1
#
_entry.id   AF-A0A4U1CHT1-F1
#
_cell.length_a   1.000
_cell.length_b   1.000
_cell.length_c   1.000
_cell.angle_alpha   90.00
_cell.angle_beta   90.00
_cell.angle_gamma   90.00
#
_symmetry.space_group_name_H-M   'P 1'
#
loop_
_entity.id
_entity.type
_entity.pdbx_description
1 polymer ?
#
loop_
_entity_poly.entity_id
_entity_poly.type
_entity_poly.pdbx_seq_one_letter_code
_entity_poly.pdbx_strand_id
1 'polypeptide(L)'
;MAQPITNVNTILASNLQSNRDEEIAAFIADAKLEREKGRIVILGGDFNEPSHLDWVNAQKNLFDHHGTIVPWQGSVALYAKGFLDSYRVKNPDPVQRPGFTWAIFNTSASLSSMVWAPDADERDRIDYIYYADNSNRVTVDESIVFGPSDSIAFGQGYEDPTYTNPFLIPTGTWPSDHKAVITTFSISTNQVSLSLNKTSYQREKRSRQILQVDLPTLMPGLEFIKPGKHPAATIPLSGNTLMVPDLET
;
A
#
# COMPACT_ATOMS: atom_id res chain seq x y z
N MET A 1 6.28 38.88 -8.80
CA MET A 1 6.13 37.46 -8.46
C MET A 1 7.20 37.11 -7.43
N ALA A 2 6.87 36.29 -6.44
CA ALA A 2 7.86 35.76 -5.50
C ALA A 2 8.84 34.87 -6.26
N GLN A 3 10.08 34.78 -5.79
CA GLN A 3 11.08 33.86 -6.37
C GLN A 3 10.82 32.44 -5.88
N PRO A 4 11.08 31.40 -6.70
CA PRO A 4 10.91 30.02 -6.29
C PRO A 4 11.89 29.65 -5.15
N ILE A 5 11.42 28.82 -4.22
CA ILE A 5 12.26 28.29 -3.15
C ILE A 5 13.05 27.10 -3.71
N THR A 6 14.36 27.25 -3.88
CA THR A 6 15.23 26.20 -4.44
C THR A 6 16.17 25.57 -3.42
N ASN A 7 16.16 26.07 -2.18
CA ASN A 7 16.92 25.45 -1.10
C ASN A 7 16.21 24.18 -0.62
N VAL A 8 16.77 23.01 -0.94
CA VAL A 8 16.20 21.69 -0.61
C VAL A 8 15.96 21.53 0.89
N ASN A 9 16.85 22.03 1.75
CA ASN A 9 16.63 21.94 3.20
C ASN A 9 15.43 22.76 3.66
N THR A 10 15.18 23.91 3.04
CA THR A 10 13.99 24.72 3.31
C THR A 10 12.71 24.00 2.85
N ILE A 11 12.72 23.38 1.67
CA ILE A 11 11.59 22.58 1.16
C ILE A 11 11.29 21.43 2.13
N LEU A 12 12.31 20.64 2.48
CA LEU A 12 12.17 19.49 3.39
C LEU A 12 11.71 19.92 4.78
N ALA A 13 12.23 21.04 5.31
CA ALA A 13 11.78 21.58 6.60
C ALA A 13 10.31 22.04 6.57
N SER A 14 9.84 22.61 5.46
CA SER A 14 8.43 22.93 5.26
C SER A 14 7.57 21.66 5.24
N ASN A 15 8.04 20.62 4.54
CA ASN A 15 7.31 19.36 4.47
C ASN A 15 7.17 18.67 5.85
N LEU A 16 8.20 18.72 6.70
CA LEU A 16 8.13 18.17 8.07
C LEU A 16 7.06 18.85 8.94
N GLN A 17 6.66 20.09 8.66
CA GLN A 17 5.61 20.75 9.42
C GLN A 17 4.21 20.13 9.20
N SER A 18 4.08 19.24 8.22
CA SER A 18 2.83 18.50 7.96
C SER A 18 2.62 17.29 8.88
N ASN A 19 3.66 16.85 9.61
CA ASN A 19 3.69 15.62 10.42
C ASN A 19 3.45 14.30 9.65
N ARG A 20 3.46 14.32 8.31
CA ARG A 20 3.31 13.11 7.48
C ARG A 20 4.42 12.09 7.70
N ASP A 21 5.60 12.54 8.09
CA ASP A 21 6.72 11.68 8.43
C ASP A 21 6.41 10.81 9.66
N GLU A 22 5.68 11.34 10.65
CA GLU A 22 5.22 10.59 11.82
C GLU A 22 4.20 9.51 11.43
N GLU A 23 3.26 9.85 10.55
CA GLU A 23 2.25 8.91 10.02
C GLU A 23 2.90 7.77 9.22
N ILE A 24 3.85 8.10 8.34
CA ILE A 24 4.61 7.11 7.58
C ILE A 24 5.46 6.24 8.51
N ALA A 25 6.10 6.82 9.52
CA ALA A 25 6.87 6.07 10.51
C ALA A 25 5.99 5.09 11.29
N ALA A 26 4.80 5.51 11.72
CA ALA A 26 3.83 4.66 12.41
C ALA A 26 3.36 3.51 11.51
N PHE A 27 3.01 3.80 10.26
CA PHE A 27 2.63 2.79 9.28
C PHE A 27 3.76 1.77 9.04
N ILE A 28 5.00 2.24 8.85
CA ILE A 28 6.17 1.37 8.65
C ILE A 28 6.37 0.42 9.84
N ALA A 29 6.18 0.92 11.06
CA ALA A 29 6.32 0.11 12.27
C ALA A 29 5.26 -1.01 12.33
N ASP A 30 4.01 -0.70 12.06
CA ASP A 30 2.92 -1.69 12.01
C ASP A 30 3.12 -2.69 10.87
N ALA A 31 3.39 -2.19 9.66
CA ALA A 31 3.61 -3.02 8.48
C ALA A 31 4.79 -4.00 8.64
N LYS A 32 5.82 -3.63 9.39
CA LYS A 32 6.92 -4.54 9.74
C LYS A 32 6.39 -5.76 10.52
N LEU A 33 5.55 -5.56 11.53
CA LEU A 33 4.96 -6.64 12.32
C LEU A 33 4.08 -7.56 11.44
N GLU A 34 3.36 -6.98 10.50
CA GLU A 34 2.52 -7.73 9.56
C GLU A 34 3.35 -8.56 8.57
N ARG A 35 4.44 -8.00 8.05
CA ARG A 35 5.38 -8.72 7.17
C ARG A 35 6.14 -9.83 7.90
N GLU A 36 6.43 -9.67 9.19
CA GLU A 36 7.01 -10.72 10.03
C GLU A 36 6.06 -11.91 10.23
N LYS A 37 4.73 -11.67 10.18
CA LYS A 37 3.71 -12.73 10.13
C LYS A 37 3.53 -13.33 8.74
N GLY A 38 4.38 -12.96 7.77
CA GLY A 38 4.33 -13.46 6.39
C GLY A 38 3.20 -12.84 5.55
N ARG A 39 2.63 -11.71 5.96
CA ARG A 39 1.59 -11.00 5.19
C ARG A 39 2.22 -10.09 4.13
N ILE A 40 1.51 -9.93 3.01
CA ILE A 40 1.82 -8.90 2.00
C ILE A 40 1.19 -7.60 2.50
N VAL A 41 1.92 -6.50 2.41
CA VAL A 41 1.40 -5.18 2.77
C VAL A 41 1.31 -4.32 1.53
N ILE A 42 0.16 -3.67 1.35
CA ILE A 42 -0.09 -2.67 0.31
C ILE A 42 -0.54 -1.40 1.03
N LEU A 43 0.08 -0.27 0.70
CA LEU A 43 -0.28 1.07 1.15
C LEU A 43 -0.71 1.87 -0.07
N GLY A 44 -1.91 2.42 -0.05
CA GLY A 44 -2.36 3.31 -1.11
C GLY A 44 -3.12 4.50 -0.56
N GLY A 45 -3.01 5.63 -1.26
CA GLY A 45 -3.69 6.87 -0.90
C GLY A 45 -3.00 8.11 -1.44
N ASP A 46 -3.55 9.26 -1.08
CA ASP A 46 -2.97 10.59 -1.29
C ASP A 46 -1.99 10.90 -0.16
N PHE A 47 -0.73 11.13 -0.51
CA PHE A 47 0.34 11.42 0.44
C PHE A 47 0.53 12.93 0.62
N ASN A 48 -0.07 13.78 -0.21
CA ASN A 48 0.20 15.23 -0.26
C ASN A 48 1.71 15.57 -0.24
N GLU A 49 2.53 14.67 -0.78
CA GLU A 49 3.99 14.74 -0.87
C GLU A 49 4.42 14.11 -2.21
N PRO A 50 5.25 14.79 -3.02
CA PRO A 50 5.81 14.17 -4.22
C PRO A 50 6.83 13.07 -3.88
N SER A 51 7.30 12.35 -4.91
CA SER A 51 8.23 11.23 -4.71
C SER A 51 9.66 11.64 -4.97
N HIS A 52 10.60 11.11 -4.18
CA HIS A 52 12.04 11.20 -4.48
C HIS A 52 12.41 10.57 -5.83
N LEU A 53 11.53 9.74 -6.41
CA LEU A 53 11.70 9.16 -7.75
C LEU A 53 11.23 10.09 -8.88
N ASP A 54 10.50 11.15 -8.55
CA ASP A 54 9.95 12.13 -9.50
C ASP A 54 10.67 13.49 -9.41
N TRP A 55 11.40 13.73 -8.31
CA TRP A 55 12.26 14.89 -8.13
C TRP A 55 13.73 14.51 -8.31
N VAL A 56 14.03 13.90 -9.46
CA VAL A 56 15.36 13.38 -9.84
C VAL A 56 16.07 14.29 -10.83
N ASN A 57 17.38 14.05 -11.05
CA ASN A 57 18.18 14.86 -11.98
C ASN A 57 17.58 14.95 -13.41
N ALA A 58 16.87 13.92 -13.87
CA ALA A 58 16.24 13.92 -15.20
C ALA A 58 15.07 14.91 -15.33
N GLN A 59 14.37 15.21 -14.23
CA GLN A 59 13.23 16.14 -14.19
C GLN A 59 13.53 17.45 -13.48
N LYS A 60 14.74 17.66 -12.94
CA LYS A 60 15.05 18.84 -12.12
C LYS A 60 14.76 20.19 -12.80
N ASN A 61 14.72 20.26 -14.13
CA ASN A 61 14.40 21.47 -14.89
C ASN A 61 13.02 21.41 -15.60
N LEU A 62 12.22 20.40 -15.29
CA LEU A 62 10.85 20.24 -15.77
C LEU A 62 9.89 20.63 -14.63
N PHE A 63 8.62 20.86 -14.95
CA PHE A 63 7.54 21.00 -13.97
C PHE A 63 7.80 22.03 -12.88
N ASP A 64 8.49 23.11 -13.24
CA ASP A 64 8.87 24.17 -12.30
C ASP A 64 9.73 23.67 -11.10
N HIS A 65 10.48 22.58 -11.26
CA HIS A 65 11.41 22.08 -10.23
C HIS A 65 12.65 22.96 -10.03
N HIS A 66 12.94 23.92 -10.92
CA HIS A 66 14.01 24.93 -10.79
C HIS A 66 15.41 24.42 -10.42
N GLY A 67 15.81 23.28 -10.99
CA GLY A 67 17.10 22.63 -10.78
C GLY A 67 17.19 21.77 -9.52
N THR A 68 16.11 21.63 -8.75
CA THR A 68 16.13 20.91 -7.48
C THR A 68 15.99 19.39 -7.67
N ILE A 69 16.61 18.67 -6.73
CA ILE A 69 16.48 17.22 -6.56
C ILE A 69 16.09 17.04 -5.11
N VAL A 70 14.88 16.57 -4.84
CA VAL A 70 14.29 16.60 -3.50
C VAL A 70 14.07 15.17 -3.00
N PRO A 71 14.78 14.73 -1.94
CA PRO A 71 14.59 13.42 -1.35
C PRO A 71 13.40 13.45 -0.38
N TRP A 72 12.18 13.55 -0.93
CA TRP A 72 10.93 13.62 -0.18
C TRP A 72 10.84 12.52 0.89
N GLN A 73 10.62 12.93 2.15
CA GLN A 73 10.90 12.10 3.32
C GLN A 73 10.06 10.84 3.39
N GLY A 74 8.75 10.94 3.11
CA GLY A 74 7.83 9.81 3.19
C GLY A 74 8.21 8.72 2.19
N SER A 75 8.38 9.10 0.93
CA SER A 75 8.79 8.17 -0.13
C SER A 75 10.18 7.55 0.11
N VAL A 76 11.16 8.31 0.61
CA VAL A 76 12.49 7.78 0.98
C VAL A 76 12.40 6.79 2.14
N ALA A 77 11.62 7.10 3.18
CA ALA A 77 11.45 6.25 4.36
C ALA A 77 10.82 4.89 4.00
N LEU A 78 9.80 4.90 3.14
CA LEU A 78 9.17 3.68 2.64
C LEU A 78 10.15 2.81 1.84
N TYR A 79 10.87 3.41 0.89
CA TYR A 79 11.86 2.69 0.07
C TYR A 79 12.98 2.08 0.92
N ALA A 80 13.46 2.80 1.94
CA ALA A 80 14.46 2.28 2.88
C ALA A 80 13.99 1.04 3.68
N LYS A 81 12.68 0.77 3.71
CA LYS A 81 12.07 -0.40 4.36
C LYS A 81 11.58 -1.45 3.37
N GLY A 82 11.97 -1.33 2.11
CA GLY A 82 11.66 -2.32 1.06
C GLY A 82 10.24 -2.25 0.54
N PHE A 83 9.56 -1.11 0.71
CA PHE A 83 8.37 -0.81 -0.07
C PHE A 83 8.77 -0.36 -1.47
N LEU A 84 8.00 -0.78 -2.46
CA LEU A 84 8.18 -0.42 -3.86
C LEU A 84 6.93 0.33 -4.35
N ASP A 85 7.14 1.44 -5.06
CA ASP A 85 6.09 2.18 -5.75
C ASP A 85 5.69 1.42 -7.02
N SER A 86 4.47 0.89 -7.04
CA SER A 86 3.97 0.09 -8.17
C SER A 86 3.96 0.84 -9.50
N TYR A 87 3.70 2.15 -9.49
CA TYR A 87 3.70 2.95 -10.71
C TYR A 87 5.10 3.04 -11.29
N ARG A 88 6.11 3.32 -10.46
CA ARG A 88 7.51 3.41 -10.90
C ARG A 88 8.14 2.07 -11.24
N VAL A 89 7.67 0.97 -10.61
CA VAL A 89 8.04 -0.39 -11.03
C VAL A 89 7.59 -0.65 -12.48
N LYS A 90 6.39 -0.21 -12.88
CA LYS A 90 5.89 -0.41 -14.24
C LYS A 90 6.33 0.67 -15.23
N ASN A 91 6.54 1.89 -14.74
CA ASN A 91 6.83 3.10 -15.51
C ASN A 91 8.10 3.78 -14.97
N PRO A 92 9.31 3.21 -15.22
CA PRO A 92 10.53 3.64 -14.55
C PRO A 92 11.09 4.98 -15.03
N ASP A 93 10.71 5.45 -16.22
CA ASP A 93 11.13 6.75 -16.75
C ASP A 93 10.14 7.84 -16.32
N PRO A 94 10.54 8.74 -15.40
CA PRO A 94 9.63 9.74 -14.88
C PRO A 94 9.50 10.97 -15.81
N VAL A 95 10.38 11.14 -16.80
CA VAL A 95 10.24 12.17 -17.84
C VAL A 95 9.20 11.73 -18.87
N GLN A 96 9.30 10.50 -19.38
CA GLN A 96 8.36 10.00 -20.39
C GLN A 96 6.98 9.71 -19.79
N ARG A 97 6.96 9.24 -18.53
CA ARG A 97 5.74 8.84 -17.81
C ARG A 97 5.69 9.51 -16.44
N PRO A 98 5.46 10.85 -16.36
CA PRO A 98 5.43 11.56 -15.09
C PRO A 98 4.31 11.05 -14.17
N GLY A 99 3.19 10.61 -14.73
CA GLY A 99 2.10 10.01 -13.95
C GLY A 99 1.39 10.96 -13.00
N PHE A 100 1.32 12.26 -13.32
CA PHE A 100 0.66 13.26 -12.48
C PHE A 100 -0.73 12.82 -12.04
N THR A 101 -0.96 12.89 -10.74
CA THR A 101 -2.26 12.60 -10.14
C THR A 101 -2.97 13.86 -9.68
N TRP A 102 -2.24 14.98 -9.54
CA TRP A 102 -2.77 16.27 -9.12
C TRP A 102 -1.98 17.43 -9.76
N ALA A 103 -2.52 18.62 -9.98
CA ALA A 103 -3.94 18.94 -10.01
C ALA A 103 -4.53 18.62 -11.39
N ILE A 104 -5.76 18.11 -11.44
CA ILE A 104 -6.43 17.86 -12.72
C ILE A 104 -7.20 19.11 -13.18
N PHE A 105 -7.35 19.28 -14.50
CA PHE A 105 -8.32 20.25 -15.02
C PHE A 105 -9.67 19.57 -15.25
N ASN A 106 -10.61 19.80 -14.34
CA ASN A 106 -11.95 19.24 -14.42
C ASN A 106 -12.94 20.28 -14.98
N THR A 107 -13.42 20.07 -16.20
CA THR A 107 -14.39 20.97 -16.86
C THR A 107 -15.76 21.01 -16.18
N SER A 108 -16.01 20.12 -15.21
CA SER A 108 -17.26 20.10 -14.42
C SER A 108 -17.19 20.97 -13.16
N ALA A 109 -16.04 21.57 -12.86
CA ALA A 109 -15.82 22.48 -11.73
C ALA A 109 -15.25 23.82 -12.20
N SER A 110 -15.39 24.87 -11.38
CA SER A 110 -14.79 26.16 -11.73
C SER A 110 -13.27 26.12 -11.56
N LEU A 111 -12.54 26.69 -12.51
CA LEU A 111 -11.07 26.70 -12.46
C LEU A 111 -10.54 27.32 -11.15
N SER A 112 -11.20 28.38 -10.67
CA SER A 112 -10.83 29.05 -9.43
C SER A 112 -10.93 28.18 -8.17
N SER A 113 -11.68 27.08 -8.19
CA SER A 113 -11.75 26.14 -7.06
C SER A 113 -10.72 25.02 -7.15
N MET A 114 -9.93 24.95 -8.22
CA MET A 114 -8.95 23.88 -8.47
C MET A 114 -7.50 24.39 -8.53
N VAL A 115 -7.30 25.69 -8.74
CA VAL A 115 -5.96 26.31 -8.83
C VAL A 115 -5.43 26.66 -7.44
N TRP A 116 -4.23 26.19 -7.11
CA TRP A 116 -3.57 26.47 -5.83
C TRP A 116 -2.36 27.39 -5.99
N ALA A 117 -1.56 27.20 -7.03
CA ALA A 117 -0.37 27.99 -7.35
C ALA A 117 -0.45 28.52 -8.79
N PRO A 118 -1.23 29.60 -9.04
CA PRO A 118 -1.50 30.10 -10.40
C PRO A 118 -0.25 30.54 -11.17
N ASP A 119 0.82 30.90 -10.46
CA ASP A 119 2.08 31.38 -11.06
C ASP A 119 3.10 30.23 -11.31
N ALA A 120 2.76 28.97 -10.97
CA ALA A 120 3.66 27.81 -11.06
C ALA A 120 3.05 26.64 -11.84
N ASP A 121 3.89 25.68 -12.20
CA ASP A 121 3.42 24.35 -12.61
C ASP A 121 3.14 23.54 -11.34
N GLU A 122 1.85 23.33 -11.02
CA GLU A 122 1.42 22.63 -9.80
C GLU A 122 1.20 21.13 -10.04
N ARG A 123 1.62 20.61 -11.19
CA ARG A 123 1.48 19.19 -11.51
C ARG A 123 2.48 18.36 -10.70
N ASP A 124 1.95 17.48 -9.86
CA ASP A 124 2.71 16.50 -9.11
C ASP A 124 2.01 15.14 -9.11
N ARG A 125 2.79 14.10 -8.85
CA ARG A 125 2.24 12.80 -8.50
C ARG A 125 2.31 12.69 -6.99
N ILE A 126 1.15 12.65 -6.34
CA ILE A 126 1.02 12.58 -4.87
C ILE A 126 0.16 11.41 -4.40
N ASP A 127 -0.49 10.71 -5.33
CA ASP A 127 -1.26 9.50 -5.05
C ASP A 127 -0.44 8.27 -5.45
N TYR A 128 -0.31 7.31 -4.53
CA TYR A 128 0.56 6.16 -4.71
C TYR A 128 -0.11 4.85 -4.36
N ILE A 129 0.44 3.76 -4.89
CA ILE A 129 0.23 2.40 -4.39
C ILE A 129 1.61 1.79 -4.16
N TYR A 130 2.04 1.74 -2.91
CA TYR A 130 3.23 1.04 -2.45
C TYR A 130 2.90 -0.39 -2.06
N TYR A 131 3.83 -1.31 -2.27
CA TYR A 131 3.71 -2.69 -1.80
C TYR A 131 5.03 -3.20 -1.23
N ALA A 132 4.93 -4.14 -0.29
CA ALA A 132 6.08 -4.83 0.25
C ALA A 132 5.76 -6.29 0.61
N ASP A 133 6.71 -7.17 0.30
CA ASP A 133 6.64 -8.59 0.62
C ASP A 133 8.03 -9.14 0.96
N ASN A 134 8.11 -9.94 2.02
CA ASN A 134 9.35 -10.63 2.42
C ASN A 134 9.63 -11.91 1.62
N SER A 135 8.62 -12.41 0.90
CA SER A 135 8.65 -13.71 0.23
C SER A 135 8.66 -13.62 -1.29
N ASN A 136 8.83 -12.41 -1.87
CA ASN A 136 8.86 -12.17 -3.32
C ASN A 136 7.68 -12.78 -4.09
N ARG A 137 6.48 -12.74 -3.52
CA ARG A 137 5.26 -13.31 -4.10
C ARG A 137 4.51 -12.36 -5.01
N VAL A 138 4.83 -11.07 -4.94
CA VAL A 138 4.08 -10.00 -5.60
C VAL A 138 4.79 -9.56 -6.87
N THR A 139 4.07 -9.53 -7.98
CA THR A 139 4.50 -8.91 -9.24
C THR A 139 3.49 -7.83 -9.63
N VAL A 140 3.98 -6.71 -10.17
CA VAL A 140 3.15 -5.65 -10.74
C VAL A 140 2.96 -5.93 -12.23
N ASP A 141 1.75 -6.33 -12.61
CA ASP A 141 1.43 -6.62 -14.01
C ASP A 141 1.17 -5.32 -14.77
N GLU A 142 0.46 -4.39 -14.12
CA GLU A 142 0.06 -3.10 -14.68
C GLU A 142 -0.06 -2.05 -13.56
N SER A 143 0.27 -0.81 -13.87
CA SER A 143 -0.01 0.36 -13.03
C SER A 143 -0.26 1.59 -13.92
N ILE A 144 -1.45 2.16 -13.82
CA ILE A 144 -1.96 3.22 -14.71
C ILE A 144 -2.60 4.36 -13.92
N VAL A 145 -2.70 5.52 -14.57
CA VAL A 145 -3.44 6.67 -14.05
C VAL A 145 -4.86 6.65 -14.62
N PHE A 146 -5.88 6.81 -13.78
CA PHE A 146 -7.28 6.85 -14.17
C PHE A 146 -7.88 8.21 -13.86
N GLY A 147 -8.34 8.92 -14.88
CA GLY A 147 -8.93 10.24 -14.77
C GLY A 147 -8.83 11.01 -16.09
N PRO A 148 -9.31 12.26 -16.12
CA PRO A 148 -9.14 13.15 -17.28
C PRO A 148 -7.65 13.26 -17.66
N SER A 149 -7.32 13.40 -18.95
CA SER A 149 -5.92 13.60 -19.37
C SER A 149 -5.41 14.99 -18.99
N ASP A 150 -6.29 15.98 -18.98
CA ASP A 150 -5.96 17.37 -18.64
C ASP A 150 -5.48 17.54 -17.19
N SER A 151 -4.54 18.47 -17.02
CA SER A 151 -4.01 18.90 -15.72
C SER A 151 -4.11 20.42 -15.61
N ILE A 152 -3.81 20.98 -14.45
CA ILE A 152 -3.67 22.44 -14.31
C ILE A 152 -2.19 22.78 -14.27
N ALA A 153 -1.77 23.76 -15.07
CA ALA A 153 -0.43 24.34 -15.03
C ALA A 153 -0.53 25.85 -15.27
N PHE A 154 0.21 26.65 -14.51
CA PHE A 154 0.20 28.12 -14.59
C PHE A 154 -1.22 28.70 -14.52
N GLY A 155 -2.03 28.14 -13.60
CA GLY A 155 -3.41 28.56 -13.34
C GLY A 155 -4.39 28.29 -14.48
N GLN A 156 -4.05 27.43 -15.44
CA GLN A 156 -4.87 27.13 -16.62
C GLN A 156 -4.96 25.62 -16.86
N GLY A 157 -6.05 25.19 -17.51
CA GLY A 157 -6.14 23.83 -18.04
C GLY A 157 -5.07 23.59 -19.09
N TYR A 158 -4.34 22.49 -18.94
CA TYR A 158 -3.21 22.11 -19.77
C TYR A 158 -3.20 20.60 -20.02
N GLU A 159 -3.25 20.23 -21.29
CA GLU A 159 -2.99 18.86 -21.74
C GLU A 159 -1.58 18.80 -22.33
N ASP A 160 -0.73 17.95 -21.77
CA ASP A 160 0.62 17.78 -22.27
C ASP A 160 0.65 16.74 -23.39
N PRO A 161 0.90 17.12 -24.65
CA PRO A 161 0.85 16.19 -25.78
C PRO A 161 2.07 15.25 -25.83
N THR A 162 3.08 15.47 -24.98
CA THR A 162 4.36 14.76 -25.06
C THR A 162 4.43 13.52 -24.17
N TYR A 163 3.58 13.43 -23.14
CA TYR A 163 3.62 12.30 -22.22
C TYR A 163 2.84 11.10 -22.74
N THR A 164 3.44 9.92 -22.57
CA THR A 164 2.83 8.63 -22.94
C THR A 164 2.41 7.86 -21.70
N ASN A 165 1.91 8.57 -20.68
CA ASN A 165 1.37 7.97 -19.48
C ASN A 165 0.33 6.91 -19.87
N PRO A 166 0.36 5.71 -19.26
CA PRO A 166 -0.75 4.78 -19.43
C PRO A 166 -1.96 5.36 -18.70
N PHE A 167 -2.99 5.75 -19.47
CA PHE A 167 -4.20 6.37 -18.98
C PHE A 167 -5.42 5.51 -19.23
N LEU A 168 -6.32 5.49 -18.26
CA LEU A 168 -7.73 5.17 -18.46
C LEU A 168 -8.51 6.48 -18.39
N ILE A 169 -9.32 6.77 -19.41
CA ILE A 169 -10.13 7.99 -19.48
C ILE A 169 -11.54 7.66 -19.01
N PRO A 170 -12.13 8.44 -18.07
CA PRO A 170 -13.49 8.22 -17.61
C PRO A 170 -14.52 8.54 -18.71
N THR A 171 -15.63 7.79 -18.74
CA THR A 171 -16.75 8.04 -19.67
C THR A 171 -17.84 8.95 -19.09
N GLY A 172 -17.76 9.28 -17.80
CA GLY A 172 -18.75 10.10 -17.09
C GLY A 172 -18.12 11.30 -16.42
N THR A 173 -18.93 12.05 -15.67
CA THR A 173 -18.47 13.19 -14.88
C THR A 173 -17.42 12.75 -13.87
N TRP A 174 -16.25 13.38 -13.91
CA TRP A 174 -15.19 13.12 -12.95
C TRP A 174 -15.45 13.89 -11.65
N PRO A 175 -15.41 13.25 -10.46
CA PRO A 175 -15.88 13.86 -9.22
C PRO A 175 -14.79 14.51 -8.36
N SER A 176 -13.52 14.45 -8.77
CA SER A 176 -12.36 14.83 -7.94
C SER A 176 -11.47 15.83 -8.66
N ASP A 177 -10.57 16.47 -7.93
CA ASP A 177 -9.40 17.23 -8.37
C ASP A 177 -8.12 16.37 -8.51
N HIS A 178 -8.20 15.08 -8.16
CA HIS A 178 -7.17 14.07 -8.36
C HIS A 178 -7.53 13.10 -9.50
N LYS A 179 -6.51 12.47 -10.11
CA LYS A 179 -6.62 11.19 -10.83
C LYS A 179 -6.37 10.04 -9.85
N ALA A 180 -7.03 8.92 -10.08
CA ALA A 180 -6.75 7.69 -9.35
C ALA A 180 -5.52 6.96 -9.92
N VAL A 181 -4.90 6.11 -9.11
CA VAL A 181 -3.90 5.13 -9.55
C VAL A 181 -4.55 3.75 -9.48
N ILE A 182 -4.46 2.97 -10.57
CA ILE A 182 -4.95 1.60 -10.63
C ILE A 182 -3.75 0.69 -10.86
N THR A 183 -3.58 -0.29 -9.97
CA THR A 183 -2.51 -1.28 -10.09
C THR A 183 -3.09 -2.69 -10.05
N THR A 184 -2.65 -3.54 -10.97
CA THR A 184 -2.96 -4.97 -10.99
C THR A 184 -1.74 -5.75 -10.53
N PHE A 185 -1.94 -6.56 -9.48
CA PHE A 185 -0.90 -7.42 -8.91
C PHE A 185 -1.20 -8.89 -9.21
N SER A 186 -0.15 -9.63 -9.58
CA SER A 186 -0.13 -11.08 -9.50
C SER A 186 0.51 -11.53 -8.20
N ILE A 187 -0.15 -12.44 -7.49
CA ILE A 187 0.33 -12.98 -6.21
C ILE A 187 0.54 -14.48 -6.34
N SER A 188 1.78 -14.93 -6.23
CA SER A 188 2.08 -16.36 -6.16
C SER A 188 1.85 -16.90 -4.75
N THR A 189 1.10 -17.99 -4.62
CA THR A 189 1.03 -18.72 -3.36
C THR A 189 2.19 -19.71 -3.29
N ASN A 190 2.89 -19.77 -2.15
CA ASN A 190 3.83 -20.85 -1.91
C ASN A 190 3.04 -22.16 -1.85
N GLN A 191 3.25 -23.05 -2.82
CA GLN A 191 2.71 -24.41 -2.73
C GLN A 191 3.37 -25.08 -1.51
N VAL A 192 2.57 -25.45 -0.50
CA VAL A 192 3.05 -26.30 0.57
C VAL A 192 3.25 -27.70 -0.04
N SER A 193 4.49 -28.01 -0.43
CA SER A 193 4.85 -29.37 -0.81
C SER A 193 4.94 -30.23 0.45
N LEU A 194 3.83 -30.89 0.80
CA LEU A 194 3.83 -31.96 1.79
C LEU A 194 4.46 -33.20 1.17
N SER A 195 5.75 -33.43 1.43
CA SER A 195 6.36 -34.72 1.14
C SER A 195 5.94 -35.73 2.22
N LEU A 196 4.99 -36.61 1.91
CA LEU A 196 4.73 -37.78 2.73
C LEU A 196 5.94 -38.72 2.64
N ASN A 197 6.62 -38.95 3.75
CA ASN A 197 7.68 -39.96 3.84
C ASN A 197 7.03 -41.36 3.73
N LYS A 198 6.86 -41.88 2.50
CA LYS A 198 6.23 -43.20 2.25
C LYS A 198 7.11 -44.37 2.70
N THR A 199 8.34 -44.12 3.12
CA THR A 199 9.33 -45.15 3.48
C THR A 199 9.23 -45.65 4.92
N SER A 200 8.46 -45.00 5.80
CA SER A 200 8.27 -45.42 7.20
C SER A 200 6.99 -46.24 7.46
N TYR A 201 6.22 -46.61 6.43
CA TYR A 201 5.08 -47.54 6.61
C TYR A 201 5.58 -49.00 6.65
N GLN A 202 6.38 -49.35 7.66
CA GLN A 202 6.56 -50.75 8.04
C GLN A 202 5.23 -51.24 8.60
N ARG A 203 4.63 -52.22 7.92
CA ARG A 203 3.37 -52.83 8.31
C ARG A 203 3.64 -53.71 9.54
N GLU A 204 3.74 -53.11 10.73
CA GLU A 204 3.78 -53.88 11.97
C GLU A 204 2.45 -54.63 12.14
N LYS A 205 2.54 -55.97 12.05
CA LYS A 205 1.45 -56.85 12.43
C LYS A 205 1.18 -56.67 13.94
N ARG A 206 0.07 -55.99 14.24
CA ARG A 206 -0.61 -55.97 15.55
C ARG A 206 0.26 -55.56 16.76
N SER A 207 0.34 -54.26 17.00
CA SER A 207 0.16 -53.68 18.34
C SER A 207 -0.26 -52.23 18.20
N ARG A 208 -1.21 -51.78 19.02
CA ARG A 208 -1.71 -50.40 19.01
C ARG A 208 -0.55 -49.44 19.26
N GLN A 209 -0.14 -48.68 18.25
CA GLN A 209 0.64 -47.46 18.45
C GLN A 209 -0.21 -46.25 18.04
N ILE A 210 -0.27 -45.29 18.95
CA ILE A 210 -0.90 -43.99 18.77
C ILE A 210 0.04 -43.18 17.87
N LEU A 211 -0.47 -42.71 16.73
CA LEU A 211 0.24 -41.77 15.86
C LEU A 211 0.54 -40.50 16.66
N GLN A 212 1.81 -40.30 17.03
CA GLN A 212 2.30 -39.02 17.51
C GLN A 212 2.68 -38.19 16.28
N VAL A 213 1.93 -37.13 16.03
CA VAL A 213 2.20 -36.16 14.97
C VAL A 213 2.99 -35.04 15.62
N ASP A 214 4.26 -34.90 15.27
CA ASP A 214 5.05 -33.74 15.66
C ASP A 214 4.60 -32.54 14.82
N LEU A 215 3.72 -31.73 15.40
CA LEU A 215 3.41 -30.40 14.88
C LEU A 215 4.58 -29.46 15.22
N PRO A 216 5.03 -28.60 14.29
CA PRO A 216 5.98 -27.55 14.63
C PRO A 216 5.39 -26.69 15.73
N THR A 217 6.23 -26.38 16.72
CA THR A 217 5.87 -25.69 17.97
C THR A 217 5.17 -24.37 17.66
N LEU A 218 3.83 -24.38 17.68
CA LEU A 218 3.04 -23.17 17.79
C LEU A 218 3.25 -22.63 19.21
N MET A 219 3.45 -21.32 19.30
CA MET A 219 3.70 -20.60 20.55
C MET A 219 2.70 -20.99 21.66
N PRO A 220 3.12 -21.03 22.93
CA PRO A 220 2.25 -21.45 24.02
C PRO A 220 1.11 -20.45 24.21
N GLY A 221 -0.15 -20.87 24.00
CA GLY A 221 -1.30 -20.01 24.25
C GLY A 221 -2.67 -20.45 23.71
N LEU A 222 -2.84 -21.63 23.07
CA LEU A 222 -4.17 -22.11 22.67
C LEU A 222 -4.39 -23.58 23.08
N GLU A 223 -5.26 -23.80 24.06
CA GLU A 223 -5.78 -25.12 24.41
C GLU A 223 -6.87 -25.56 23.40
N PHE A 224 -6.68 -26.73 22.77
CA PHE A 224 -7.71 -27.37 21.95
C PHE A 224 -8.50 -28.39 22.79
N ILE A 225 -9.80 -28.12 22.98
CA ILE A 225 -10.78 -29.04 23.57
C ILE A 225 -11.00 -30.22 22.60
N LYS A 226 -10.78 -31.46 23.08
CA LYS A 226 -11.06 -32.68 22.29
C LYS A 226 -12.56 -33.03 22.33
N PRO A 227 -13.20 -33.44 21.22
CA PRO A 227 -14.55 -33.98 21.25
C PRO A 227 -14.55 -35.43 21.75
N GLY A 228 -15.24 -35.67 22.87
CA GLY A 228 -15.57 -37.00 23.36
C GLY A 228 -16.67 -37.65 22.54
N LYS A 229 -16.57 -38.97 22.33
CA LYS A 229 -17.61 -39.80 21.73
C LYS A 229 -18.86 -39.80 22.62
N HIS A 230 -20.02 -39.50 22.02
CA HIS A 230 -21.32 -39.86 22.60
C HIS A 230 -21.45 -41.39 22.75
N PRO A 231 -22.15 -41.85 23.79
CA PRO A 231 -23.19 -42.84 23.64
C PRO A 231 -24.56 -42.21 23.87
N ALA A 232 -25.52 -42.61 23.06
CA ALA A 232 -26.93 -42.27 23.23
C ALA A 232 -27.49 -42.98 24.47
N ALA A 233 -28.22 -42.26 25.32
CA ALA A 233 -29.60 -42.59 25.73
C ALA A 233 -30.12 -41.65 26.83
N THR A 234 -31.34 -41.14 26.59
CA THR A 234 -32.42 -40.78 27.54
C THR A 234 -32.23 -39.64 28.56
N ILE A 235 -33.06 -38.61 28.36
CA ILE A 235 -33.48 -37.57 29.34
C ILE A 235 -34.37 -38.24 30.41
N PRO A 236 -34.30 -37.80 31.69
CA PRO A 236 -35.38 -36.95 32.20
C PRO A 236 -34.89 -35.73 33.01
N LEU A 237 -35.77 -34.74 33.00
CA LEU A 237 -35.77 -33.47 33.74
C LEU A 237 -35.50 -33.63 35.26
N SER A 238 -34.68 -32.75 35.83
CA SER A 238 -34.99 -32.00 37.08
C SER A 238 -33.87 -31.02 37.40
N GLY A 239 -34.25 -29.79 37.76
CA GLY A 239 -33.39 -28.61 37.83
C GLY A 239 -32.23 -28.64 38.83
N ASN A 240 -31.37 -27.64 38.66
CA ASN A 240 -30.99 -26.75 39.75
C ASN A 240 -30.53 -25.40 39.18
N THR A 241 -31.27 -24.39 39.58
CA THR A 241 -31.00 -22.96 39.45
C THR A 241 -29.89 -22.55 40.43
N LEU A 242 -29.35 -21.34 40.22
CA LEU A 242 -28.62 -20.45 41.14
C LEU A 242 -27.09 -20.59 41.12
N MET A 243 -26.26 -19.54 41.15
CA MET A 243 -26.41 -18.09 41.11
C MET A 243 -25.02 -17.52 40.77
N VAL A 244 -25.01 -16.40 40.06
CA VAL A 244 -23.87 -15.48 40.00
C VAL A 244 -23.82 -14.71 41.32
N PRO A 245 -22.63 -14.39 41.85
CA PRO A 245 -22.42 -13.09 42.46
C PRO A 245 -21.28 -12.36 41.77
N ASP A 246 -21.59 -11.17 41.28
CA ASP A 246 -20.67 -10.05 41.27
C ASP A 246 -20.22 -9.77 42.71
N LEU A 247 -18.96 -9.36 42.90
CA LEU A 247 -18.63 -8.20 43.73
C LEU A 247 -17.15 -7.83 43.58
N GLU A 248 -16.99 -6.54 43.38
CA GLU A 248 -15.80 -5.68 43.37
C GLU A 248 -14.77 -6.01 44.46
N THR A 249 -13.48 -5.91 44.11
CA THR A 249 -12.56 -4.82 44.54
C THR A 249 -11.45 -4.67 43.51
#